data_AF-A0A078L2V2-F1
#
_entry.id   AF-A0A078L2V2-F1
#
_cell.length_a   1.000
_cell.length_b   1.000
_cell.length_c   1.000
_cell.angle_alpha   90.00
_cell.angle_beta   90.00
_cell.angle_gamma   90.00
#
_symmetry.space_group_name_H-M   'P 1'
#
loop_
_entity.id
_entity.type
_entity.pdbx_description
1 polymer ?
#
loop_
_entity_poly.entity_id
_entity_poly.type
_entity_poly.pdbx_seq_one_letter_code
_entity_poly.pdbx_strand_id
1 'polypeptide(L)'
;MNSDKKMNSDKKMNSDKKMNSDKKMNSDKKMNSDKKMNSDKKMDSDKKMDSDMKMDSGMKMDSGMKMDSGMKMDSGMKMDSDKKMDSDKKMDSDKKMNSDKKMNSGMKMNSGMKMNSGMKMNSGMKMNSGMKMNSGMKMNSGMKMNSSMKMPTEPTIIGDTISPPNSFQKTIGTKYQDLTSAVKTNDPNKSVDGVINMELFGYMDRFIWFINGIPEYKAHPILLEPNKRYRFIFTNTSMMRHPMHIHGHWFILRNGHGSYDPLLHTLDIAPGATVTADVDTDASGQWFFHCHLLYHMMTGMSRVFQYSTIIEIAKGEAKPQNVVKSTPYFNRPIVRVDEVRPLDTSLVNHPMAHPAGLWRATFLDVGADPFHNAQRLTYKGLYGPDYNKLELYTNDAEMSKGSVENADIDIFYWRLISQFWAIKAGANYFNRPAQTPYWQPGIGIEGLMPYFIDTNIRGYFYRGSAKLDAEFSRDTQITNNFFIRTGIRGILASKTVAIAEIGSGLNQMRYIVRPYYRLMPGLNLYAEYEYEQDYGAFKTFQLSTGNSSKQNTLTFGIGILF
;
A
#
# COMPACT_ATOMS: atom_id res chain seq x y z
N MET A 1 41.01 -6.39 50.17
CA MET A 1 42.12 -6.91 49.35
C MET A 1 41.61 -7.11 47.92
N ASN A 2 42.19 -6.38 46.97
CA ASN A 2 41.96 -6.51 45.53
C ASN A 2 42.12 -7.95 45.07
N SER A 3 41.23 -8.43 44.19
CA SER A 3 41.59 -9.51 43.28
C SER A 3 41.16 -9.17 41.85
N ASP A 4 41.90 -8.25 41.24
CA ASP A 4 41.95 -8.10 39.79
C ASP A 4 42.50 -9.40 39.18
N LYS A 5 41.60 -10.32 38.83
CA LYS A 5 41.97 -11.50 38.03
C LYS A 5 42.24 -11.08 36.59
N LYS A 6 43.49 -10.71 36.29
CA LYS A 6 44.03 -10.71 34.92
C LYS A 6 44.11 -12.15 34.42
N MET A 7 43.26 -12.53 33.47
CA MET A 7 43.40 -13.77 32.71
C MET A 7 44.12 -13.48 31.39
N ASN A 8 45.41 -13.84 31.32
CA ASN A 8 46.12 -14.05 30.05
C ASN A 8 45.94 -15.51 29.64
N SER A 9 45.22 -15.77 28.54
CA SER A 9 45.36 -16.95 27.68
C SER A 9 44.27 -16.97 26.61
N ASP A 10 44.67 -17.34 25.40
CA ASP A 10 43.78 -17.65 24.28
C ASP A 10 42.92 -18.86 24.63
N LYS A 11 41.61 -18.65 24.84
CA LYS A 11 40.64 -19.71 25.10
C LYS A 11 39.47 -19.59 24.13
N LYS A 12 39.24 -20.63 23.31
CA LYS A 12 37.94 -20.91 22.70
C LYS A 12 36.99 -21.39 23.79
N MET A 13 35.80 -20.80 23.87
CA MET A 13 34.73 -21.24 24.78
C MET A 13 33.50 -21.61 23.96
N ASN A 14 33.05 -22.86 24.07
CA ASN A 14 31.78 -23.37 23.54
C ASN A 14 30.84 -23.68 24.71
N SER A 15 30.06 -22.68 25.17
CA SER A 15 28.91 -22.89 26.09
C SER A 15 28.17 -21.56 26.33
N ASP A 16 26.84 -21.59 26.38
CA ASP A 16 26.01 -20.45 26.77
C ASP A 16 26.30 -20.00 28.21
N LYS A 17 26.60 -18.71 28.40
CA LYS A 17 26.90 -18.14 29.73
C LYS A 17 26.19 -16.83 29.96
N LYS A 18 25.39 -16.77 31.04
CA LYS A 18 24.97 -15.52 31.70
C LYS A 18 26.12 -15.01 32.58
N MET A 19 26.49 -13.75 32.47
CA MET A 19 27.49 -13.12 33.36
C MET A 19 26.94 -11.82 33.95
N ASN A 20 27.01 -11.69 35.27
CA ASN A 20 26.65 -10.50 36.04
C ASN A 20 27.92 -9.94 36.73
N SER A 21 28.72 -9.13 36.04
CA SER A 21 29.80 -8.29 36.63
C SER A 21 30.55 -7.49 35.55
N ASP A 22 30.97 -6.27 35.87
CA ASP A 22 31.82 -5.43 35.03
C ASP A 22 33.19 -6.09 34.76
N LYS A 23 33.56 -6.25 33.49
CA LYS A 23 34.84 -6.89 33.10
C LYS A 23 35.55 -6.11 32.00
N LYS A 24 36.78 -5.67 32.29
CA LYS A 24 37.78 -5.23 31.30
C LYS A 24 38.44 -6.48 30.68
N MET A 25 38.53 -6.55 29.35
CA MET A 25 39.20 -7.65 28.65
C MET A 25 40.15 -7.12 27.58
N ASN A 26 41.44 -7.44 27.72
CA ASN A 26 42.48 -7.14 26.74
C ASN A 26 42.95 -8.45 26.10
N SER A 27 42.41 -8.83 24.93
CA SER A 27 42.91 -9.88 24.02
C SER A 27 41.88 -10.23 22.94
N ASP A 28 42.39 -10.61 21.77
CA ASP A 28 41.64 -11.09 20.60
C ASP A 28 40.93 -12.41 20.93
N LYS A 29 39.61 -12.49 20.71
CA LYS A 29 38.83 -13.71 20.97
C LYS A 29 37.83 -14.00 19.85
N LYS A 30 37.79 -15.26 19.42
CA LYS A 30 36.74 -15.85 18.57
C LYS A 30 35.71 -16.56 19.45
N MET A 31 34.41 -16.27 19.28
CA MET A 31 33.33 -16.86 20.09
C MET A 31 32.14 -17.24 19.20
N ASN A 32 31.56 -18.43 19.45
CA ASN A 32 30.55 -19.08 18.62
C ASN A 32 29.26 -19.43 19.41
N SER A 33 28.85 -18.65 20.42
CA SER A 33 27.63 -18.92 21.20
C SER A 33 26.90 -17.65 21.65
N ASP A 34 25.58 -17.75 21.84
CA ASP A 34 24.71 -16.62 22.19
C ASP A 34 24.99 -16.08 23.59
N LYS A 35 24.96 -14.75 23.74
CA LYS A 35 25.20 -14.09 25.04
C LYS A 35 24.18 -13.03 25.39
N LYS A 36 23.70 -13.10 26.64
CA LYS A 36 22.92 -12.07 27.32
C LYS A 36 23.74 -11.48 28.48
N MET A 37 23.93 -10.16 28.52
CA MET A 37 24.71 -9.48 29.56
C MET A 37 23.99 -8.21 30.06
N ASN A 38 24.13 -7.93 31.35
CA ASN A 38 23.37 -6.90 32.06
C ASN A 38 24.25 -5.75 32.63
N SER A 39 25.52 -5.58 32.21
CA SER A 39 26.41 -4.53 32.73
C SER A 39 27.41 -3.95 31.72
N ASP A 40 27.95 -2.76 32.03
CA ASP A 40 28.72 -1.92 31.11
C ASP A 40 30.08 -2.52 30.75
N LYS A 41 30.52 -2.32 29.50
CA LYS A 41 31.77 -2.92 29.02
C LYS A 41 32.64 -1.96 28.22
N LYS A 42 33.93 -1.93 28.56
CA LYS A 42 35.00 -1.31 27.78
C LYS A 42 35.86 -2.38 27.11
N MET A 43 36.11 -2.25 25.80
CA MET A 43 36.95 -3.18 25.03
C MET A 43 37.92 -2.44 24.10
N ASP A 44 39.18 -2.90 24.12
CA ASP A 44 40.30 -2.22 23.47
C ASP A 44 40.96 -3.08 22.35
N SER A 45 40.36 -4.20 21.90
CA SER A 45 40.94 -5.13 20.89
C SER A 45 39.91 -5.71 19.89
N ASP A 46 40.40 -6.15 18.73
CA ASP A 46 39.61 -6.63 17.60
C ASP A 46 38.94 -7.99 17.88
N LYS A 47 37.65 -8.14 17.54
CA LYS A 47 36.90 -9.39 17.76
C LYS A 47 36.04 -9.80 16.57
N LYS A 48 36.02 -11.11 16.31
CA LYS A 48 35.10 -11.78 15.37
C LYS A 48 34.07 -12.59 16.17
N MET A 49 32.78 -12.38 15.89
CA MET A 49 31.68 -13.16 16.47
C MET A 49 30.70 -13.59 15.39
N ASP A 50 30.27 -14.85 15.51
CA ASP A 50 29.43 -15.53 14.52
C ASP A 50 27.99 -15.77 15.07
N SER A 51 27.64 -15.21 16.23
CA SER A 51 26.39 -15.47 16.98
C SER A 51 25.80 -14.23 17.69
N ASP A 52 24.52 -14.29 18.08
CA ASP A 52 23.71 -13.12 18.48
C ASP A 52 24.08 -12.58 19.87
N MET A 53 24.05 -11.25 20.02
CA MET A 53 24.38 -10.56 21.27
C MET A 53 23.24 -9.65 21.75
N LYS A 54 22.81 -9.84 23.01
CA LYS A 54 21.83 -8.98 23.70
C LYS A 54 22.49 -8.29 24.89
N MET A 55 22.44 -6.95 24.94
CA MET A 55 22.95 -6.15 26.05
C MET A 55 21.95 -5.12 26.52
N ASP A 56 21.79 -5.04 27.85
CA ASP A 56 20.84 -4.12 28.48
C ASP A 56 21.51 -2.76 28.82
N SER A 57 22.86 -2.69 28.88
CA SER A 57 23.63 -1.49 29.26
C SER A 57 24.80 -1.14 28.31
N GLY A 58 25.46 0.01 28.53
CA GLY A 58 26.27 0.72 27.54
C GLY A 58 27.64 0.10 27.21
N MET A 59 28.09 0.32 25.97
CA MET A 59 29.33 -0.24 25.42
C MET A 59 30.26 0.84 24.86
N LYS A 60 31.53 0.84 25.30
CA LYS A 60 32.61 1.67 24.73
C LYS A 60 33.63 0.79 24.03
N MET A 61 33.92 1.10 22.76
CA MET A 61 34.93 0.39 21.96
C MET A 61 35.90 1.36 21.31
N ASP A 62 37.18 1.05 21.47
CA ASP A 62 38.29 1.85 20.94
C ASP A 62 38.84 1.23 19.62
N SER A 63 38.49 -0.03 19.26
CA SER A 63 38.95 -0.75 18.03
C SER A 63 37.95 -1.76 17.41
N GLY A 64 38.29 -2.36 16.26
CA GLY A 64 37.39 -2.93 15.25
C GLY A 64 36.86 -4.36 15.50
N MET A 65 35.54 -4.53 15.51
CA MET A 65 34.85 -5.83 15.56
C MET A 65 34.11 -6.19 14.27
N LYS A 66 34.20 -7.45 13.82
CA LYS A 66 33.43 -8.02 12.70
C LYS A 66 32.36 -8.96 13.26
N MET A 67 31.13 -8.85 12.76
CA MET A 67 29.99 -9.69 13.17
C MET A 67 29.25 -10.21 11.95
N ASP A 68 28.89 -11.49 12.00
CA ASP A 68 28.14 -12.17 10.94
C ASP A 68 26.65 -12.37 11.33
N SER A 69 26.24 -12.08 12.58
CA SER A 69 24.84 -12.16 13.06
C SER A 69 24.41 -10.97 13.95
N GLY A 70 23.13 -10.93 14.38
CA GLY A 70 22.43 -9.74 14.88
C GLY A 70 22.79 -9.27 16.30
N MET A 71 22.65 -7.97 16.55
CA MET A 71 22.91 -7.36 17.87
C MET A 71 21.70 -6.52 18.33
N LYS A 72 21.21 -6.76 19.55
CA LYS A 72 20.14 -5.97 20.21
C LYS A 72 20.70 -5.26 21.43
N MET A 73 20.45 -3.95 21.54
CA MET A 73 20.89 -3.12 22.67
C MET A 73 19.77 -2.19 23.11
N ASP A 74 19.61 -2.06 24.43
CA ASP A 74 18.59 -1.21 25.05
C ASP A 74 19.15 0.16 25.51
N SER A 75 20.47 0.36 25.61
CA SER A 75 21.06 1.68 25.94
C SER A 75 22.49 1.93 25.38
N GLY A 76 22.88 3.21 25.33
CA GLY A 76 23.81 3.82 24.37
C GLY A 76 25.24 3.26 24.19
N MET A 77 25.87 3.65 23.05
CA MET A 77 27.19 3.14 22.64
C MET A 77 28.09 4.28 22.11
N LYS A 78 29.38 4.31 22.45
CA LYS A 78 30.38 5.24 21.88
C LYS A 78 31.45 4.46 21.10
N MET A 79 31.83 4.91 19.90
CA MET A 79 32.78 4.23 19.00
C MET A 79 33.59 5.24 18.17
N ASP A 80 34.89 4.95 17.99
CA ASP A 80 35.85 5.85 17.35
C ASP A 80 36.54 5.32 16.06
N SER A 81 36.15 4.18 15.45
CA SER A 81 36.77 3.72 14.17
C SER A 81 36.02 2.63 13.33
N ASP A 82 36.53 2.38 12.11
CA ASP A 82 35.97 1.74 10.90
C ASP A 82 35.39 0.31 11.00
N LYS A 83 34.28 0.03 10.26
CA LYS A 83 33.72 -1.34 10.08
C LYS A 83 32.89 -1.57 8.80
N LYS A 84 32.91 -2.83 8.32
CA LYS A 84 31.93 -3.51 7.42
C LYS A 84 31.03 -4.49 8.22
N MET A 85 29.73 -4.58 7.92
CA MET A 85 28.76 -5.53 8.51
C MET A 85 27.63 -5.89 7.52
N ASP A 86 27.07 -7.11 7.62
CA ASP A 86 26.15 -7.71 6.63
C ASP A 86 24.74 -8.13 7.16
N SER A 87 24.23 -7.67 8.32
CA SER A 87 22.86 -8.02 8.76
C SER A 87 22.14 -7.08 9.76
N ASP A 88 20.81 -7.27 9.88
CA ASP A 88 19.77 -6.44 10.53
C ASP A 88 20.01 -5.97 11.98
N LYS A 89 19.62 -4.71 12.28
CA LYS A 89 19.60 -4.12 13.64
C LYS A 89 18.27 -3.42 13.98
N LYS A 90 17.84 -3.56 15.25
CA LYS A 90 16.84 -2.71 15.93
C LYS A 90 17.50 -2.06 17.16
N MET A 91 17.36 -0.74 17.33
CA MET A 91 17.88 0.00 18.50
C MET A 91 16.99 1.21 18.83
N ASP A 92 16.86 1.54 20.12
CA ASP A 92 16.16 2.72 20.65
C ASP A 92 17.17 3.67 21.35
N SER A 93 17.18 4.96 20.95
CA SER A 93 17.86 6.15 21.53
C SER A 93 19.28 6.61 21.07
N ASP A 94 19.56 7.89 21.37
CA ASP A 94 20.41 8.90 20.70
C ASP A 94 21.92 8.60 20.50
N LYS A 95 22.48 9.07 19.35
CA LYS A 95 23.94 9.11 19.10
C LYS A 95 24.47 10.29 18.28
N LYS A 96 25.78 10.58 18.48
CA LYS A 96 26.69 11.28 17.55
C LYS A 96 27.68 10.26 16.95
N MET A 97 27.95 10.32 15.63
CA MET A 97 28.96 9.48 14.96
C MET A 97 29.78 10.30 13.95
N ASN A 98 31.09 10.04 13.87
CA ASN A 98 32.02 10.61 12.89
C ASN A 98 32.62 9.47 12.03
N SER A 99 32.74 9.68 10.71
CA SER A 99 33.45 8.90 9.66
C SER A 99 32.72 7.78 8.87
N ASP A 100 33.30 7.51 7.68
CA ASP A 100 32.73 6.94 6.44
C ASP A 100 32.32 5.44 6.52
N LYS A 101 31.10 5.10 6.06
CA LYS A 101 30.64 3.68 5.94
C LYS A 101 29.82 3.38 4.68
N LYS A 102 29.95 2.13 4.20
CA LYS A 102 29.03 1.46 3.25
C LYS A 102 28.17 0.45 4.02
N MET A 103 26.86 0.41 3.77
CA MET A 103 25.92 -0.52 4.41
C MET A 103 24.93 -1.13 3.39
N ASN A 104 24.54 -2.39 3.60
CA ASN A 104 23.43 -3.07 2.92
C ASN A 104 22.23 -3.25 3.87
N SER A 105 21.06 -3.54 3.28
CA SER A 105 19.68 -3.47 3.81
C SER A 105 19.44 -3.91 5.27
N GLY A 106 18.43 -3.31 5.95
CA GLY A 106 17.80 -3.95 7.11
C GLY A 106 17.45 -3.13 8.37
N MET A 107 17.69 -1.81 8.41
CA MET A 107 17.64 -1.08 9.68
C MET A 107 16.34 -0.28 9.90
N LYS A 108 15.69 -0.46 11.06
CA LYS A 108 14.62 0.43 11.58
C LYS A 108 15.22 1.29 12.71
N MET A 109 15.03 2.60 12.66
CA MET A 109 15.55 3.55 13.67
C MET A 109 14.50 4.58 14.07
N ASN A 110 14.49 5.00 15.35
CA ASN A 110 13.71 6.11 15.88
C ASN A 110 14.63 7.28 16.30
N SER A 111 14.19 8.51 16.00
CA SER A 111 14.52 9.83 16.58
C SER A 111 15.96 10.14 17.07
N GLY A 112 16.55 11.26 16.58
CA GLY A 112 17.52 12.05 17.37
C GLY A 112 18.99 12.18 16.89
N MET A 113 19.34 11.88 15.64
CA MET A 113 20.75 11.92 15.21
C MET A 113 21.19 13.22 14.50
N LYS A 114 22.41 13.71 14.79
CA LYS A 114 23.18 14.68 13.96
C LYS A 114 24.33 13.96 13.27
N MET A 115 24.46 14.10 11.94
CA MET A 115 25.46 13.39 11.11
C MET A 115 26.32 14.36 10.28
N ASN A 116 27.59 14.00 10.03
CA ASN A 116 28.50 14.67 9.09
C ASN A 116 28.90 13.71 7.93
N SER A 117 29.36 14.31 6.82
CA SER A 117 29.59 13.78 5.45
C SER A 117 30.08 12.33 5.29
N GLY A 118 29.65 11.64 4.21
CA GLY A 118 30.38 10.45 3.71
C GLY A 118 29.61 9.28 3.08
N MET A 119 28.26 9.24 3.08
CA MET A 119 27.54 7.98 2.83
C MET A 119 27.12 7.74 1.36
N LYS A 120 27.26 6.50 0.87
CA LYS A 120 26.66 5.98 -0.39
C LYS A 120 25.47 5.06 -0.06
N MET A 121 24.30 5.27 -0.66
CA MET A 121 23.05 4.53 -0.39
C MET A 121 22.58 3.68 -1.57
N ASN A 122 21.86 2.58 -1.28
CA ASN A 122 21.04 1.83 -2.24
C ASN A 122 19.61 1.61 -1.66
N SER A 123 18.63 1.36 -2.53
CA SER A 123 17.18 1.43 -2.25
C SER A 123 16.70 0.59 -1.05
N GLY A 124 15.83 1.16 -0.19
CA GLY A 124 15.00 0.36 0.72
C GLY A 124 14.77 0.88 2.16
N MET A 125 14.96 2.16 2.48
CA MET A 125 14.78 2.65 3.86
C MET A 125 13.51 3.49 4.03
N LYS A 126 12.68 3.17 5.05
CA LYS A 126 11.56 4.02 5.53
C LYS A 126 12.11 5.01 6.57
N MET A 127 11.84 6.30 6.39
CA MET A 127 12.23 7.38 7.32
C MET A 127 11.00 8.08 7.91
N ASN A 128 11.06 8.47 9.19
CA ASN A 128 10.08 9.35 9.84
C ASN A 128 10.65 10.76 10.03
N SER A 129 9.77 11.75 10.21
CA SER A 129 10.07 13.20 10.19
C SER A 129 11.01 13.66 11.33
N GLY A 130 11.87 14.65 11.04
CA GLY A 130 12.61 15.41 12.07
C GLY A 130 14.10 15.71 11.84
N MET A 131 14.69 15.45 10.67
CA MET A 131 16.14 15.66 10.46
C MET A 131 16.49 16.96 9.72
N LYS A 132 17.40 17.77 10.29
CA LYS A 132 18.13 18.85 9.59
C LYS A 132 19.46 18.30 9.07
N MET A 133 19.70 18.37 7.76
CA MET A 133 20.96 17.94 7.13
C MET A 133 21.81 19.14 6.70
N ASN A 134 23.13 19.00 6.77
CA ASN A 134 24.09 19.94 6.16
C ASN A 134 24.85 19.26 5.01
N SER A 135 25.18 20.07 4.00
CA SER A 135 25.82 19.76 2.69
C SER A 135 26.64 18.46 2.57
N GLY A 136 26.39 17.71 1.47
CA GLY A 136 27.35 16.77 0.88
C GLY A 136 26.81 15.38 0.58
N MET A 137 26.05 15.21 -0.52
CA MET A 137 25.72 13.90 -1.08
C MET A 137 26.33 13.77 -2.49
N LYS A 138 27.11 12.71 -2.74
CA LYS A 138 27.52 12.28 -4.09
C LYS A 138 26.66 11.08 -4.48
N MET A 139 25.72 11.28 -5.41
CA MET A 139 24.98 10.19 -6.05
C MET A 139 25.84 9.53 -7.14
N ASN A 140 25.62 8.23 -7.37
CA ASN A 140 26.31 7.50 -8.42
C ASN A 140 25.67 7.80 -9.79
N SER A 141 26.10 8.90 -10.40
CA SER A 141 26.11 9.23 -11.83
C SER A 141 26.02 10.76 -11.95
N GLY A 142 27.15 11.41 -12.26
CA GLY A 142 27.26 12.68 -12.99
C GLY A 142 26.61 13.98 -12.47
N MET A 143 25.63 13.97 -11.57
CA MET A 143 24.92 15.19 -11.16
C MET A 143 25.67 15.92 -10.04
N LYS A 144 26.34 17.03 -10.41
CA LYS A 144 26.72 18.08 -9.45
C LYS A 144 25.47 18.88 -9.11
N MET A 145 24.92 18.70 -7.91
CA MET A 145 24.00 19.70 -7.36
C MET A 145 24.80 20.96 -7.02
N ASN A 146 24.37 22.11 -7.52
CA ASN A 146 24.90 23.38 -7.07
C ASN A 146 24.54 23.56 -5.58
N SER A 147 25.46 24.03 -4.74
CA SER A 147 25.36 24.03 -3.27
C SER A 147 24.28 24.97 -2.67
N SER A 148 23.26 25.35 -3.44
CA SER A 148 22.27 26.37 -3.11
C SER A 148 20.81 25.98 -3.37
N MET A 149 20.50 24.79 -3.89
CA MET A 149 19.09 24.37 -4.06
C MET A 149 18.50 23.83 -2.76
N LYS A 150 17.62 24.62 -2.12
CA LYS A 150 16.68 24.12 -1.12
C LYS A 150 15.52 23.44 -1.84
N MET A 151 15.27 22.17 -1.54
CA MET A 151 14.06 21.50 -2.01
C MET A 151 12.85 22.13 -1.31
N PRO A 152 11.79 22.48 -2.05
CA PRO A 152 10.64 23.14 -1.47
C PRO A 152 9.92 22.18 -0.50
N THR A 153 9.31 22.73 0.55
CA THR A 153 8.53 21.97 1.54
C THR A 153 7.05 21.91 1.19
N GLU A 154 6.64 22.67 0.19
CA GLU A 154 5.27 22.79 -0.33
C GLU A 154 5.33 22.87 -1.85
N PRO A 155 4.26 22.45 -2.56
CA PRO A 155 4.20 22.62 -4.01
C PRO A 155 4.32 24.09 -4.40
N THR A 156 5.12 24.35 -5.43
CA THR A 156 5.37 25.70 -5.96
C THR A 156 4.45 26.03 -7.12
N ILE A 157 3.88 25.02 -7.78
CA ILE A 157 2.87 25.15 -8.83
C ILE A 157 1.55 24.62 -8.28
N ILE A 158 0.47 25.39 -8.42
CA ILE A 158 -0.88 24.97 -8.06
C ILE A 158 -1.76 25.00 -9.32
N GLY A 159 -2.28 23.84 -9.69
CA GLY A 159 -3.14 23.69 -10.87
C GLY A 159 -2.37 23.54 -12.18
N ASP A 160 -3.08 23.02 -13.17
CA ASP A 160 -2.51 22.74 -14.48
C ASP A 160 -2.78 23.92 -15.41
N THR A 161 -1.73 24.40 -16.09
CA THR A 161 -1.83 25.50 -17.04
C THR A 161 -1.00 25.18 -18.28
N ILE A 162 -1.46 25.68 -19.44
CA ILE A 162 -0.71 25.63 -20.69
C ILE A 162 -0.20 27.05 -20.95
N SER A 163 1.11 27.23 -20.90
CA SER A 163 1.76 28.51 -21.19
C SER A 163 2.17 28.59 -22.67
N PRO A 164 2.34 29.81 -23.21
CA PRO A 164 2.92 29.99 -24.54
C PRO A 164 4.31 29.33 -24.64
N PRO A 165 4.74 28.93 -25.85
CA PRO A 165 6.05 28.35 -26.07
C PRO A 165 7.17 29.25 -25.54
N ASN A 166 7.99 28.72 -24.65
CA ASN A 166 9.17 29.39 -24.12
C ASN A 166 10.45 28.84 -24.77
N SER A 167 11.62 29.37 -24.38
CA SER A 167 12.90 28.94 -24.93
C SER A 167 13.11 27.43 -24.77
N PHE A 168 13.75 26.81 -25.76
CA PHE A 168 13.98 25.37 -25.79
C PHE A 168 14.75 24.90 -24.55
N GLN A 169 14.12 24.04 -23.74
CA GLN A 169 14.77 23.38 -22.62
C GLN A 169 15.10 21.93 -23.00
N LYS A 170 16.36 21.56 -22.82
CA LYS A 170 16.86 20.20 -23.05
C LYS A 170 16.91 19.46 -21.72
N THR A 171 16.56 18.18 -21.75
CA THR A 171 16.83 17.25 -20.65
C THR A 171 18.33 17.10 -20.48
N ILE A 172 18.84 17.46 -19.29
CA ILE A 172 20.28 17.41 -18.97
C ILE A 172 20.49 16.64 -17.67
N GLY A 173 21.56 15.83 -17.63
CA GLY A 173 22.05 15.22 -16.40
C GLY A 173 21.20 14.05 -15.88
N THR A 174 20.29 13.51 -16.70
CA THR A 174 19.49 12.34 -16.35
C THR A 174 20.09 11.07 -16.94
N LYS A 175 19.55 9.89 -16.57
CA LYS A 175 20.00 8.59 -17.10
C LYS A 175 19.80 8.44 -18.61
N TYR A 176 19.09 9.36 -19.24
CA TYR A 176 18.76 9.34 -20.66
C TYR A 176 19.72 10.18 -21.52
N GLN A 177 20.78 10.73 -20.92
CA GLN A 177 21.66 11.68 -21.61
C GLN A 177 22.28 11.12 -22.90
N ASP A 178 22.61 9.83 -22.90
CA ASP A 178 23.27 9.14 -24.02
C ASP A 178 22.29 8.33 -24.87
N LEU A 179 20.98 8.41 -24.60
CA LEU A 179 19.97 7.63 -25.31
C LEU A 179 19.68 8.27 -26.68
N THR A 180 19.85 7.54 -27.77
CA THR A 180 19.53 8.02 -29.11
C THR A 180 18.68 6.99 -29.84
N SER A 181 17.72 7.43 -30.65
CA SER A 181 16.96 6.53 -31.50
C SER A 181 17.80 6.01 -32.67
N ALA A 182 17.61 4.74 -33.03
CA ALA A 182 18.24 4.14 -34.20
C ALA A 182 17.66 4.67 -35.53
N VAL A 183 16.45 5.22 -35.48
CA VAL A 183 15.72 5.76 -36.65
C VAL A 183 15.21 7.16 -36.35
N LYS A 184 14.85 7.92 -37.38
CA LYS A 184 14.16 9.20 -37.21
C LYS A 184 12.78 8.97 -36.58
N THR A 185 12.47 9.69 -35.53
CA THR A 185 11.26 9.50 -34.71
C THR A 185 10.32 10.69 -34.73
N ASN A 186 10.84 11.87 -35.06
CA ASN A 186 10.09 13.11 -34.99
C ASN A 186 10.61 14.12 -36.03
N ASP A 187 9.75 15.07 -36.39
CA ASP A 187 10.18 16.30 -37.05
C ASP A 187 10.62 17.33 -36.01
N PRO A 188 11.91 17.70 -35.93
CA PRO A 188 12.40 18.67 -34.96
C PRO A 188 11.91 20.11 -35.24
N ASN A 189 11.45 20.40 -36.46
CA ASN A 189 11.00 21.73 -36.88
C ASN A 189 9.51 21.97 -36.63
N LYS A 190 8.74 20.93 -36.28
CA LYS A 190 7.33 21.09 -35.90
C LYS A 190 7.23 22.03 -34.68
N SER A 191 6.44 23.09 -34.82
CA SER A 191 6.24 24.09 -33.77
C SER A 191 5.62 23.47 -32.53
N VAL A 192 6.06 23.91 -31.35
CA VAL A 192 5.39 23.60 -30.08
C VAL A 192 4.27 24.63 -29.90
N ASP A 193 3.04 24.16 -29.69
CA ASP A 193 1.85 25.01 -29.53
C ASP A 193 1.65 25.46 -28.06
N GLY A 194 2.15 24.69 -27.10
CA GLY A 194 2.05 25.04 -25.68
C GLY A 194 3.00 24.26 -24.77
N VAL A 195 3.30 24.83 -23.60
CA VAL A 195 4.16 24.24 -22.58
C VAL A 195 3.36 23.94 -21.33
N ILE A 196 3.46 22.70 -20.86
CA ILE A 196 2.79 22.19 -19.68
C ILE A 196 3.85 21.84 -18.63
N ASN A 197 3.90 22.64 -17.57
CA ASN A 197 4.78 22.38 -16.44
C ASN A 197 4.14 21.35 -15.52
N MET A 198 4.91 20.35 -15.13
CA MET A 198 4.48 19.21 -14.32
C MET A 198 5.40 19.10 -13.10
N GLU A 199 5.07 19.81 -12.03
CA GLU A 199 5.75 19.66 -10.74
C GLU A 199 5.29 18.36 -10.08
N LEU A 200 6.25 17.46 -9.81
CA LEU A 200 6.01 16.18 -9.14
C LEU A 200 6.39 16.32 -7.66
N PHE A 201 5.38 16.35 -6.79
CA PHE A 201 5.55 16.55 -5.36
C PHE A 201 4.74 15.53 -4.54
N GLY A 202 5.08 15.39 -3.27
CA GLY A 202 4.30 14.60 -2.33
C GLY A 202 4.75 14.74 -0.89
N TYR A 203 3.83 14.44 0.02
CA TYR A 203 4.04 14.42 1.46
C TYR A 203 4.32 12.98 1.90
N MET A 204 5.56 12.69 2.31
CA MET A 204 5.99 11.34 2.68
C MET A 204 5.29 10.81 3.94
N ASP A 205 5.01 11.70 4.90
CA ASP A 205 4.38 11.41 6.18
C ASP A 205 2.94 10.92 6.01
N ARG A 206 2.20 11.53 5.07
CA ARG A 206 0.82 11.16 4.73
C ARG A 206 0.72 10.24 3.52
N PHE A 207 1.85 10.01 2.85
CA PHE A 207 1.95 9.26 1.59
C PHE A 207 0.97 9.78 0.52
N ILE A 208 0.82 11.11 0.41
CA ILE A 208 -0.03 11.75 -0.58
C ILE A 208 0.85 12.30 -1.68
N TRP A 209 0.48 12.02 -2.93
CA TRP A 209 1.27 12.37 -4.11
C TRP A 209 0.40 13.11 -5.10
N PHE A 210 0.94 14.16 -5.72
CA PHE A 210 0.19 14.98 -6.65
C PHE A 210 1.11 15.61 -7.69
N ILE A 211 0.47 16.07 -8.77
CA ILE A 211 1.08 16.90 -9.80
C ILE A 211 0.58 18.31 -9.57
N ASN A 212 1.44 19.34 -9.70
CA ASN A 212 1.04 20.75 -9.59
C ASN A 212 0.15 21.04 -8.37
N GLY A 213 0.51 20.51 -7.20
CA GLY A 213 -0.21 20.73 -5.94
C GLY A 213 -1.60 20.10 -5.80
N ILE A 214 -2.13 19.45 -6.85
CA ILE A 214 -3.51 18.95 -6.89
C ILE A 214 -3.52 17.44 -7.12
N PRO A 215 -4.12 16.64 -6.22
CA PRO A 215 -4.28 15.21 -6.46
C PRO A 215 -5.33 14.94 -7.53
N GLU A 216 -5.17 13.85 -8.27
CA GLU A 216 -6.00 13.55 -9.45
C GLU A 216 -7.51 13.63 -9.20
N TYR A 217 -8.01 13.10 -8.09
CA TYR A 217 -9.45 13.12 -7.76
C TYR A 217 -10.06 14.53 -7.56
N LYS A 218 -9.23 15.59 -7.56
CA LYS A 218 -9.64 17.00 -7.57
C LYS A 218 -9.21 17.74 -8.84
N ALA A 219 -8.43 17.13 -9.71
CA ALA A 219 -7.91 17.75 -10.91
C ALA A 219 -8.96 17.67 -12.04
N HIS A 220 -8.97 18.69 -12.89
CA HIS A 220 -9.73 18.66 -14.13
C HIS A 220 -8.87 18.06 -15.26
N PRO A 221 -9.46 17.49 -16.31
CA PRO A 221 -8.71 17.04 -17.47
C PRO A 221 -7.91 18.18 -18.11
N ILE A 222 -6.67 17.89 -18.49
CA ILE A 222 -5.82 18.83 -19.24
C ILE A 222 -6.24 18.77 -20.71
N LEU A 223 -6.72 19.88 -21.24
CA LEU A 223 -7.25 19.97 -22.59
C LEU A 223 -6.14 20.10 -23.62
N LEU A 224 -6.15 19.23 -24.63
CA LEU A 224 -5.21 19.23 -25.75
C LEU A 224 -5.97 19.37 -27.07
N GLU A 225 -5.43 20.18 -27.98
CA GLU A 225 -5.93 20.26 -29.35
C GLU A 225 -5.33 19.14 -30.21
N PRO A 226 -6.11 18.57 -31.16
CA PRO A 226 -5.60 17.55 -32.07
C PRO A 226 -4.55 18.09 -33.04
N ASN A 227 -3.63 17.23 -33.49
CA ASN A 227 -2.57 17.49 -34.47
C ASN A 227 -1.56 18.59 -34.08
N LYS A 228 -1.48 18.94 -32.81
CA LYS A 228 -0.55 19.92 -32.24
C LYS A 228 0.67 19.21 -31.61
N ARG A 229 1.61 20.01 -31.09
CA ARG A 229 2.70 19.51 -30.24
C ARG A 229 2.74 20.28 -28.93
N TYR A 230 2.68 19.56 -27.82
CA TYR A 230 2.81 20.14 -26.48
C TYR A 230 4.12 19.69 -25.83
N ARG A 231 4.78 20.63 -25.15
CA ARG A 231 6.00 20.36 -24.39
C ARG A 231 5.68 20.15 -22.93
N PHE A 232 6.07 19.01 -22.39
CA PHE A 232 5.99 18.67 -20.99
C PHE A 232 7.33 18.93 -20.31
N ILE A 233 7.31 19.71 -19.23
CA ILE A 233 8.48 19.97 -18.39
C ILE A 233 8.19 19.36 -17.02
N PHE A 234 8.78 18.20 -16.77
CA PHE A 234 8.68 17.52 -15.48
C PHE A 234 9.73 18.07 -14.54
N THR A 235 9.33 18.55 -13.37
CA THR A 235 10.25 18.97 -12.30
C THR A 235 9.94 18.16 -11.05
N ASN A 236 10.87 17.30 -10.65
CA ASN A 236 10.69 16.48 -9.46
C ASN A 236 11.26 17.18 -8.23
N THR A 237 10.40 17.85 -7.48
CA THR A 237 10.73 18.54 -6.23
C THR A 237 10.59 17.64 -5.00
N SER A 238 10.31 16.34 -5.20
CA SER A 238 10.24 15.34 -4.13
C SER A 238 11.55 14.55 -3.96
N MET A 239 11.61 13.73 -2.90
CA MET A 239 12.75 12.87 -2.59
C MET A 239 12.67 11.47 -3.24
N MET A 240 11.62 11.17 -4.01
CA MET A 240 11.41 9.86 -4.63
C MET A 240 11.48 9.95 -6.15
N ARG A 241 11.87 8.86 -6.81
CA ARG A 241 11.81 8.75 -8.28
C ARG A 241 10.36 8.59 -8.73
N HIS A 242 10.02 9.19 -9.86
CA HIS A 242 8.69 9.09 -10.46
C HIS A 242 8.78 8.65 -11.92
N PRO A 243 8.49 7.38 -12.24
CA PRO A 243 8.33 6.92 -13.61
C PRO A 243 6.99 7.38 -14.17
N MET A 244 6.97 8.51 -14.87
CA MET A 244 5.75 9.10 -15.44
C MET A 244 5.39 8.43 -16.77
N HIS A 245 4.22 7.80 -16.82
CA HIS A 245 3.72 7.04 -17.96
C HIS A 245 2.51 7.74 -18.60
N ILE A 246 2.52 7.86 -19.92
CA ILE A 246 1.41 8.38 -20.72
C ILE A 246 0.76 7.26 -21.54
N HIS A 247 -0.57 7.18 -21.50
CA HIS A 247 -1.32 6.25 -22.32
C HIS A 247 -1.51 6.81 -23.73
N GLY A 248 -1.54 5.92 -24.72
CA GLY A 248 -1.92 6.25 -26.09
C GLY A 248 -0.90 7.05 -26.90
N HIS A 249 0.16 7.55 -26.27
CA HIS A 249 1.13 8.47 -26.86
C HIS A 249 2.56 8.05 -26.53
N TRP A 250 3.50 8.68 -27.24
CA TRP A 250 4.92 8.60 -26.94
C TRP A 250 5.44 9.97 -26.52
N PHE A 251 6.31 9.99 -25.50
CA PHE A 251 7.15 11.14 -25.23
C PHE A 251 8.32 11.15 -26.21
N ILE A 252 8.46 12.24 -26.95
CA ILE A 252 9.68 12.61 -27.67
C ILE A 252 10.63 13.22 -26.63
N LEU A 253 11.55 12.43 -26.11
CA LEU A 253 12.47 12.90 -25.07
C LEU A 253 13.46 13.91 -25.67
N ARG A 254 13.37 15.18 -25.27
CA ARG A 254 14.25 16.24 -25.78
C ARG A 254 15.60 16.19 -25.07
N ASN A 255 16.47 15.29 -25.52
CA ASN A 255 17.85 15.17 -25.06
C ASN A 255 18.87 15.63 -26.12
N GLY A 256 18.41 16.29 -27.19
CA GLY A 256 19.23 17.10 -28.10
C GLY A 256 19.85 16.34 -29.26
N HIS A 257 19.25 15.23 -29.66
CA HIS A 257 19.57 14.50 -30.89
C HIS A 257 18.62 14.87 -32.06
N GLY A 258 17.77 15.89 -31.88
CA GLY A 258 16.95 16.45 -32.95
C GLY A 258 15.94 15.43 -33.47
N SER A 259 15.99 15.10 -34.77
CA SER A 259 15.10 14.09 -35.37
C SER A 259 15.30 12.66 -34.82
N TYR A 260 16.39 12.42 -34.08
CA TYR A 260 16.72 11.13 -33.45
C TYR A 260 16.48 11.11 -31.93
N ASP A 261 15.80 12.13 -31.39
CA ASP A 261 15.33 12.12 -30.00
C ASP A 261 14.47 10.85 -29.75
N PRO A 262 14.73 10.05 -28.71
CA PRO A 262 14.08 8.75 -28.53
C PRO A 262 12.61 8.88 -28.12
N LEU A 263 11.79 7.92 -28.55
CA LEU A 263 10.41 7.77 -28.13
C LEU A 263 10.32 6.87 -26.90
N LEU A 264 9.66 7.36 -25.85
CA LEU A 264 9.44 6.61 -24.60
C LEU A 264 8.00 6.77 -24.14
N HIS A 265 7.33 5.70 -23.73
CA HIS A 265 6.00 5.81 -23.11
C HIS A 265 6.09 6.09 -21.61
N THR A 266 7.28 5.95 -21.01
CA THR A 266 7.51 6.18 -19.58
C THR A 266 8.85 6.86 -19.34
N LEU A 267 8.84 7.98 -18.60
CA LEU A 267 10.02 8.77 -18.25
C LEU A 267 10.27 8.71 -16.74
N ASP A 268 11.42 8.21 -16.32
CA ASP A 268 11.86 8.17 -14.92
C ASP A 268 12.49 9.52 -14.52
N ILE A 269 11.79 10.24 -13.67
CA ILE A 269 12.20 11.56 -13.18
C ILE A 269 12.86 11.40 -11.81
N ALA A 270 14.18 11.57 -11.76
CA ALA A 270 14.94 11.45 -10.51
C ALA A 270 14.67 12.64 -9.55
N PRO A 271 14.89 12.48 -8.23
CA PRO A 271 14.78 13.58 -7.27
C PRO A 271 15.63 14.79 -7.67
N GLY A 272 15.02 15.98 -7.67
CA GLY A 272 15.68 17.24 -8.05
C GLY A 272 15.99 17.38 -9.55
N ALA A 273 15.58 16.42 -10.38
CA ALA A 273 15.81 16.47 -11.82
C ALA A 273 14.66 17.17 -12.55
N THR A 274 15.01 17.79 -13.68
CA THR A 274 14.06 18.29 -14.67
C THR A 274 14.21 17.50 -15.97
N VAL A 275 13.10 17.04 -16.53
CA VAL A 275 13.07 16.34 -17.83
C VAL A 275 12.08 17.05 -18.73
N THR A 276 12.52 17.32 -19.95
CA THR A 276 11.71 17.92 -21.00
C THR A 276 11.41 16.90 -22.08
N ALA A 277 10.14 16.74 -22.41
CA ALA A 277 9.69 15.90 -23.50
C ALA A 277 8.54 16.55 -24.26
N ASP A 278 8.45 16.28 -25.55
CA ASP A 278 7.34 16.77 -26.38
C ASP A 278 6.36 15.60 -26.64
N VAL A 279 5.07 15.90 -26.78
CA VAL A 279 4.04 14.94 -27.17
C VAL A 279 3.32 15.50 -28.38
N ASP A 280 3.25 14.70 -29.45
CA ASP A 280 2.41 14.99 -30.60
C ASP A 280 0.99 14.47 -30.33
N THR A 281 -0.01 15.31 -30.56
CA THR A 281 -1.41 14.98 -30.28
C THR A 281 -2.06 14.32 -31.50
N ASP A 282 -1.58 13.13 -31.84
CA ASP A 282 -2.00 12.34 -33.00
C ASP A 282 -3.10 11.30 -32.71
N ALA A 283 -3.58 11.26 -31.46
CA ALA A 283 -4.66 10.40 -31.03
C ALA A 283 -5.99 11.18 -30.86
N SER A 284 -7.03 10.51 -30.36
CA SER A 284 -8.29 11.15 -29.98
C SER A 284 -8.84 10.53 -28.69
N GLY A 285 -9.78 11.19 -28.03
CA GLY A 285 -10.41 10.70 -26.80
C GLY A 285 -9.82 11.24 -25.51
N GLN A 286 -9.99 10.49 -24.42
CA GLN A 286 -9.38 10.78 -23.12
C GLN A 286 -8.30 9.74 -22.79
N TRP A 287 -7.18 10.19 -22.24
CA TRP A 287 -6.00 9.35 -21.99
C TRP A 287 -5.49 9.54 -20.58
N PHE A 288 -5.18 8.42 -19.91
CA PHE A 288 -4.63 8.47 -18.57
C PHE A 288 -3.13 8.76 -18.58
N PHE A 289 -2.67 9.55 -17.60
CA PHE A 289 -1.28 9.88 -17.40
C PHE A 289 -0.95 9.77 -15.92
N HIS A 290 0.03 8.95 -15.55
CA HIS A 290 0.26 8.67 -14.14
C HIS A 290 1.68 8.24 -13.83
N CYS A 291 2.04 8.34 -12.54
CA CYS A 291 3.23 7.69 -12.04
C CYS A 291 3.04 6.16 -12.07
N HIS A 292 4.03 5.43 -12.57
CA HIS A 292 4.00 3.97 -12.67
C HIS A 292 4.44 3.29 -11.36
N LEU A 293 4.75 4.06 -10.32
CA LEU A 293 4.71 3.58 -8.95
C LEU A 293 3.26 3.56 -8.49
N LEU A 294 2.67 2.35 -8.45
CA LEU A 294 1.23 2.14 -8.26
C LEU A 294 0.68 2.90 -7.05
N TYR A 295 1.40 2.90 -5.92
CA TYR A 295 0.96 3.62 -4.73
C TYR A 295 0.93 5.15 -4.93
N HIS A 296 1.86 5.72 -5.72
CA HIS A 296 1.84 7.17 -6.00
C HIS A 296 0.64 7.52 -6.89
N MET A 297 0.38 6.71 -7.93
CA MET A 297 -0.81 6.83 -8.78
C MET A 297 -2.09 6.79 -7.96
N MET A 298 -2.26 5.76 -7.12
CA MET A 298 -3.47 5.53 -6.32
C MET A 298 -3.76 6.65 -5.32
N THR A 299 -2.75 7.42 -4.92
CA THR A 299 -2.88 8.51 -3.95
C THR A 299 -2.97 9.90 -4.59
N GLY A 300 -2.91 9.99 -5.92
CA GLY A 300 -3.23 11.22 -6.65
C GLY A 300 -2.19 11.72 -7.66
N MET A 301 -1.05 11.04 -7.87
CA MET A 301 -0.04 11.45 -8.86
C MET A 301 -0.40 10.97 -10.28
N SER A 302 -1.51 11.51 -10.75
CA SER A 302 -2.13 11.16 -12.02
C SER A 302 -2.86 12.38 -12.62
N ARG A 303 -3.14 12.31 -13.92
CA ARG A 303 -3.97 13.24 -14.69
C ARG A 303 -4.70 12.50 -15.80
N VAL A 304 -5.72 13.16 -16.33
CA VAL A 304 -6.36 12.80 -17.59
C VAL A 304 -6.04 13.88 -18.62
N PHE A 305 -5.54 13.47 -19.78
CA PHE A 305 -5.49 14.32 -20.97
C PHE A 305 -6.77 14.13 -21.76
N GLN A 306 -7.34 15.22 -22.24
CA GLN A 306 -8.60 15.21 -22.96
C GLN A 306 -8.48 16.02 -24.24
N TYR A 307 -8.84 15.40 -25.36
CA TYR A 307 -8.88 16.11 -26.64
C TYR A 307 -10.11 17.01 -26.73
N SER A 308 -9.95 18.26 -27.18
CA SER A 308 -11.05 19.22 -27.35
C SER A 308 -12.18 18.68 -28.25
N THR A 309 -11.85 17.85 -29.24
CA THR A 309 -12.81 17.20 -30.14
C THR A 309 -13.86 16.37 -29.40
N ILE A 310 -13.52 15.78 -28.24
CA ILE A 310 -14.49 14.99 -27.46
C ILE A 310 -15.59 15.87 -26.87
N ILE A 311 -15.28 17.13 -26.55
CA ILE A 311 -16.21 18.09 -25.97
C ILE A 311 -17.22 18.54 -27.02
N GLU A 312 -16.73 18.92 -28.20
CA GLU A 312 -17.56 19.30 -29.36
C GLU A 312 -18.48 18.14 -29.77
N ILE A 313 -17.94 16.92 -29.78
CA ILE A 313 -18.73 15.72 -30.04
C ILE A 313 -19.76 15.53 -28.93
N ALA A 314 -19.40 15.54 -27.65
CA ALA A 314 -20.37 15.38 -26.56
C ALA A 314 -21.52 16.41 -26.63
N LYS A 315 -21.23 17.65 -27.02
CA LYS A 315 -22.23 18.72 -27.19
C LYS A 315 -23.10 18.62 -28.44
N GLY A 316 -22.77 17.75 -29.40
CA GLY A 316 -23.51 17.66 -30.67
C GLY A 316 -22.99 18.56 -31.79
N GLU A 317 -21.90 19.30 -31.53
CA GLU A 317 -21.34 20.31 -32.43
C GLU A 317 -20.44 19.69 -33.51
N ALA A 318 -19.93 18.47 -33.29
CA ALA A 318 -19.09 17.72 -34.25
C ALA A 318 -19.49 16.24 -34.39
N LYS A 319 -19.12 15.62 -35.53
CA LYS A 319 -19.35 14.19 -35.82
C LYS A 319 -18.02 13.40 -35.78
N PRO A 320 -17.97 12.19 -35.17
CA PRO A 320 -16.76 11.37 -35.01
C PRO A 320 -15.96 11.03 -36.27
N GLN A 321 -16.60 11.03 -37.44
CA GLN A 321 -16.16 10.33 -38.64
C GLN A 321 -14.92 10.94 -39.33
N ASN A 322 -14.42 12.08 -38.83
CA ASN A 322 -13.34 12.86 -39.46
C ASN A 322 -12.05 12.98 -38.62
N VAL A 323 -11.91 12.29 -37.48
CA VAL A 323 -10.88 12.65 -36.47
C VAL A 323 -9.76 11.61 -36.30
N VAL A 324 -9.94 10.36 -36.72
CA VAL A 324 -8.98 9.29 -36.41
C VAL A 324 -8.06 8.99 -37.59
N LYS A 325 -6.79 9.38 -37.48
CA LYS A 325 -5.74 8.85 -38.35
C LYS A 325 -5.39 7.45 -37.88
N SER A 326 -5.40 6.45 -38.76
CA SER A 326 -4.94 5.10 -38.42
C SER A 326 -3.46 5.18 -38.03
N THR A 327 -3.15 4.88 -36.77
CA THR A 327 -1.77 4.72 -36.30
C THR A 327 -1.38 3.24 -36.35
N PRO A 328 -0.08 2.90 -36.42
CA PRO A 328 0.37 1.50 -36.38
C PRO A 328 0.08 0.77 -35.06
N TYR A 329 -0.44 1.47 -34.04
CA TYR A 329 -0.60 0.97 -32.69
C TYR A 329 -2.08 0.97 -32.28
N PHE A 330 -2.58 -0.18 -31.84
CA PHE A 330 -3.93 -0.28 -31.27
C PHE A 330 -3.95 0.28 -29.85
N ASN A 331 -4.27 1.57 -29.72
CA ASN A 331 -4.45 2.23 -28.42
C ASN A 331 -5.95 2.39 -28.12
N ARG A 332 -6.36 2.08 -26.89
CA ARG A 332 -7.76 2.23 -26.43
C ARG A 332 -7.86 3.37 -25.42
N PRO A 333 -8.51 4.51 -25.76
CA PRO A 333 -8.70 5.61 -24.82
C PRO A 333 -9.74 5.26 -23.75
N ILE A 334 -9.77 6.03 -22.66
CA ILE A 334 -10.79 5.95 -21.59
C ILE A 334 -12.19 6.17 -22.18
N VAL A 335 -12.30 7.22 -23.00
CA VAL A 335 -13.52 7.54 -23.76
C VAL A 335 -13.17 7.62 -25.24
N ARG A 336 -13.88 6.83 -26.05
CA ARG A 336 -13.68 6.70 -27.48
C ARG A 336 -14.50 7.73 -28.25
N VAL A 337 -13.85 8.31 -29.25
CA VAL A 337 -14.51 9.23 -30.19
C VAL A 337 -15.25 8.46 -31.28
N ASP A 338 -14.71 7.31 -31.69
CA ASP A 338 -15.17 6.44 -32.78
C ASP A 338 -16.40 5.58 -32.44
N GLU A 339 -16.76 5.44 -31.17
CA GLU A 339 -17.99 4.77 -30.78
C GLU A 339 -19.21 5.68 -30.99
N VAL A 340 -20.15 5.23 -31.82
CA VAL A 340 -21.39 5.93 -32.11
C VAL A 340 -22.27 5.97 -30.84
N ARG A 341 -22.68 7.20 -30.50
CA ARG A 341 -23.34 7.70 -29.29
C ARG A 341 -24.58 6.94 -28.77
N PRO A 342 -25.02 7.21 -27.50
CA PRO A 342 -24.62 8.35 -26.64
C PRO A 342 -23.43 8.11 -25.69
N LEU A 343 -22.45 9.03 -25.75
CA LEU A 343 -21.36 9.17 -24.79
C LEU A 343 -21.92 9.88 -23.54
N ASP A 344 -21.68 9.30 -22.36
CA ASP A 344 -22.13 9.86 -21.08
C ASP A 344 -21.35 11.15 -20.76
N THR A 345 -22.05 12.28 -20.60
CA THR A 345 -21.45 13.58 -20.27
C THR A 345 -20.78 13.59 -18.89
N SER A 346 -21.19 12.69 -17.99
CA SER A 346 -20.53 12.52 -16.69
C SER A 346 -19.10 11.99 -16.84
N LEU A 347 -18.80 11.18 -17.85
CA LEU A 347 -17.44 10.69 -18.13
C LEU A 347 -16.53 11.77 -18.74
N VAL A 348 -17.12 12.77 -19.39
CA VAL A 348 -16.37 13.94 -19.91
C VAL A 348 -15.98 14.88 -18.76
N ASN A 349 -16.83 14.99 -17.75
CA ASN A 349 -16.58 15.85 -16.58
C ASN A 349 -15.82 15.11 -15.45
N HIS A 350 -16.05 13.82 -15.30
CA HIS A 350 -15.52 12.92 -14.27
C HIS A 350 -15.09 11.58 -14.89
N PRO A 351 -13.92 11.53 -15.55
CA PRO A 351 -13.45 10.41 -16.38
C PRO A 351 -13.22 9.06 -15.67
N MET A 352 -13.49 8.98 -14.36
CA MET A 352 -13.29 7.80 -13.52
C MET A 352 -14.57 7.32 -12.82
N ALA A 353 -15.73 7.95 -13.04
CA ALA A 353 -16.99 7.46 -12.49
C ALA A 353 -17.50 6.31 -13.37
N HIS A 354 -17.41 5.06 -12.92
CA HIS A 354 -17.96 3.95 -13.69
C HIS A 354 -19.49 4.09 -13.74
N PRO A 355 -20.12 3.93 -14.93
CA PRO A 355 -21.57 4.01 -15.06
C PRO A 355 -22.25 2.96 -14.18
N ALA A 356 -23.50 3.20 -13.79
CA ALA A 356 -24.27 2.22 -13.02
C ALA A 356 -24.52 0.94 -13.85
N GLY A 357 -23.87 -0.16 -13.48
CA GLY A 357 -24.08 -1.52 -14.00
C GLY A 357 -23.04 -2.47 -13.41
N LEU A 358 -23.27 -3.76 -13.10
CA LEU A 358 -24.38 -4.70 -13.23
C LEU A 358 -24.47 -5.42 -11.85
N TRP A 359 -25.62 -5.99 -11.46
CA TRP A 359 -25.69 -6.94 -10.33
C TRP A 359 -24.75 -8.12 -10.64
N ARG A 360 -23.53 -8.10 -10.11
CA ARG A 360 -22.67 -9.27 -10.03
C ARG A 360 -22.50 -9.57 -8.54
N ALA A 361 -22.69 -10.82 -8.18
CA ALA A 361 -22.16 -11.30 -6.91
C ALA A 361 -20.69 -10.89 -6.88
N THR A 362 -20.26 -10.03 -5.97
CA THR A 362 -18.83 -9.78 -5.82
C THR A 362 -18.15 -11.01 -5.23
N PHE A 363 -18.91 -11.81 -4.47
CA PHE A 363 -18.40 -12.98 -3.76
C PHE A 363 -19.50 -14.01 -3.52
N LEU A 364 -19.18 -15.28 -3.75
CA LEU A 364 -20.02 -16.44 -3.44
C LEU A 364 -19.13 -17.57 -2.92
N ASP A 365 -19.35 -17.97 -1.67
CA ASP A 365 -18.82 -19.21 -1.12
C ASP A 365 -19.95 -20.21 -0.95
N VAL A 366 -19.71 -21.44 -1.42
CA VAL A 366 -20.57 -22.58 -1.15
C VAL A 366 -19.73 -23.67 -0.52
N GLY A 367 -20.14 -24.13 0.66
CA GLY A 367 -19.44 -25.16 1.40
C GLY A 367 -20.38 -26.20 1.99
N ALA A 368 -19.82 -27.36 2.31
CA ALA A 368 -20.49 -28.40 3.06
C ALA A 368 -19.70 -28.74 4.32
N ASP A 369 -20.42 -28.86 5.44
CA ASP A 369 -19.92 -29.50 6.65
C ASP A 369 -20.38 -30.96 6.65
N PRO A 370 -19.49 -31.92 6.36
CA PRO A 370 -19.83 -33.33 6.29
C PRO A 370 -20.10 -33.96 7.67
N PHE A 371 -19.66 -33.34 8.77
CA PHE A 371 -19.80 -33.88 10.12
C PHE A 371 -21.16 -33.53 10.73
N HIS A 372 -21.71 -32.37 10.36
CA HIS A 372 -23.04 -31.92 10.80
C HIS A 372 -24.10 -32.02 9.69
N ASN A 373 -23.72 -32.50 8.49
CA ASN A 373 -24.58 -32.64 7.32
C ASN A 373 -25.32 -31.34 6.95
N ALA A 374 -24.59 -30.23 6.97
CA ALA A 374 -25.09 -28.88 6.70
C ALA A 374 -24.40 -28.28 5.47
N GLN A 375 -25.14 -27.48 4.70
CA GLN A 375 -24.60 -26.67 3.62
C GLN A 375 -24.48 -25.22 4.09
N ARG A 376 -23.38 -24.56 3.75
CA ARG A 376 -23.08 -23.17 4.09
C ARG A 376 -22.99 -22.32 2.83
N LEU A 377 -23.58 -21.14 2.91
CA LEU A 377 -23.58 -20.15 1.83
C LEU A 377 -23.20 -18.78 2.39
N THR A 378 -22.15 -18.19 1.83
CA THR A 378 -21.83 -16.78 2.04
C THR A 378 -21.91 -16.07 0.71
N TYR A 379 -22.68 -15.00 0.64
CA TYR A 379 -22.91 -14.27 -0.60
C TYR A 379 -22.82 -12.77 -0.34
N LYS A 380 -22.13 -12.06 -1.23
CA LYS A 380 -22.11 -10.61 -1.28
C LYS A 380 -22.40 -10.15 -2.70
N GLY A 381 -23.44 -9.33 -2.85
CA GLY A 381 -23.80 -8.67 -4.09
C GLY A 381 -23.87 -7.16 -3.88
N LEU A 382 -23.29 -6.41 -4.82
CA LEU A 382 -23.35 -4.95 -4.83
C LEU A 382 -23.99 -4.47 -6.14
N TYR A 383 -24.85 -3.46 -6.03
CA TYR A 383 -25.48 -2.84 -7.19
C TYR A 383 -25.50 -1.32 -7.08
N GLY A 384 -24.84 -0.64 -8.01
CA GLY A 384 -24.81 0.81 -8.08
C GLY A 384 -23.45 1.34 -8.54
N PRO A 385 -23.30 2.66 -8.71
CA PRO A 385 -22.03 3.31 -9.06
C PRO A 385 -20.96 3.14 -7.97
N ASP A 386 -19.72 3.54 -8.28
CA ASP A 386 -18.54 3.34 -7.41
C ASP A 386 -18.72 3.81 -5.96
N TYR A 387 -19.46 4.90 -5.77
CA TYR A 387 -19.62 5.56 -4.47
C TYR A 387 -20.90 5.22 -3.73
N ASN A 388 -21.95 4.74 -4.41
CA ASN A 388 -23.27 4.52 -3.82
C ASN A 388 -23.81 3.19 -4.33
N LYS A 389 -23.99 2.22 -3.45
CA LYS A 389 -24.36 0.84 -3.81
C LYS A 389 -25.47 0.33 -2.92
N LEU A 390 -26.31 -0.53 -3.44
CA LEU A 390 -27.16 -1.42 -2.69
C LEU A 390 -26.38 -2.71 -2.44
N GLU A 391 -26.19 -3.07 -1.17
CA GLU A 391 -25.54 -4.29 -0.72
C GLU A 391 -26.60 -5.31 -0.30
N LEU A 392 -26.51 -6.51 -0.89
CA LEU A 392 -27.11 -7.72 -0.35
C LEU A 392 -25.98 -8.59 0.17
N TYR A 393 -25.92 -8.78 1.48
CA TYR A 393 -24.89 -9.58 2.13
C TYR A 393 -25.53 -10.64 3.01
N THR A 394 -25.08 -11.89 2.87
CA THR A 394 -25.41 -12.96 3.79
C THR A 394 -24.15 -13.66 4.22
N ASN A 395 -24.03 -13.88 5.54
CA ASN A 395 -22.85 -14.42 6.17
C ASN A 395 -23.20 -15.78 6.79
N ASP A 396 -22.69 -16.86 6.20
CA ASP A 396 -22.91 -18.24 6.65
C ASP A 396 -24.38 -18.62 6.82
N ALA A 397 -25.18 -18.42 5.78
CA ALA A 397 -26.50 -19.03 5.74
C ALA A 397 -26.35 -20.56 5.75
N GLU A 398 -26.98 -21.22 6.73
CA GLU A 398 -26.93 -22.67 6.86
C GLU A 398 -28.24 -23.28 6.37
N MET A 399 -28.10 -24.25 5.47
CA MET A 399 -29.18 -25.04 4.92
C MET A 399 -28.99 -26.50 5.29
N SER A 400 -30.03 -27.11 5.82
CA SER A 400 -30.07 -28.52 6.22
C SER A 400 -31.34 -29.13 5.68
N LYS A 401 -31.20 -30.27 5.00
CA LYS A 401 -32.31 -31.02 4.36
C LYS A 401 -33.23 -30.18 3.46
N GLY A 402 -32.70 -29.12 2.84
CA GLY A 402 -33.44 -28.25 1.92
C GLY A 402 -34.20 -27.09 2.58
N SER A 403 -34.17 -26.96 3.91
CA SER A 403 -34.67 -25.79 4.64
C SER A 403 -33.53 -24.90 5.13
N VAL A 404 -33.74 -23.59 5.08
CA VAL A 404 -32.84 -22.60 5.69
C VAL A 404 -33.02 -22.68 7.21
N GLU A 405 -32.03 -23.24 7.90
CA GLU A 405 -32.03 -23.27 9.36
C GLU A 405 -31.52 -21.93 9.91
N ASN A 406 -30.49 -21.36 9.28
CA ASN A 406 -29.85 -20.14 9.74
C ASN A 406 -29.66 -19.13 8.61
N ALA A 407 -30.07 -17.88 8.83
CA ALA A 407 -29.88 -16.79 7.88
C ALA A 407 -29.66 -15.45 8.61
N ASP A 408 -28.57 -14.78 8.25
CA ASP A 408 -28.23 -13.41 8.62
C ASP A 408 -28.05 -12.65 7.30
N ILE A 409 -29.02 -11.83 6.93
CA ILE A 409 -29.10 -11.16 5.62
C ILE A 409 -29.19 -9.65 5.82
N ASP A 410 -28.16 -8.92 5.42
CA ASP A 410 -28.14 -7.47 5.35
C ASP A 410 -28.61 -6.99 3.97
N ILE A 411 -29.55 -6.04 3.97
CA ILE A 411 -29.94 -5.24 2.80
C ILE A 411 -29.63 -3.78 3.11
N PHE A 412 -28.41 -3.35 2.76
CA PHE A 412 -27.87 -2.06 3.17
C PHE A 412 -27.61 -1.14 1.98
N TYR A 413 -27.88 0.15 2.17
CA TYR A 413 -27.27 1.19 1.36
C TYR A 413 -25.82 1.36 1.81
N TRP A 414 -24.89 1.19 0.88
CA TRP A 414 -23.45 1.27 1.06
C TRP A 414 -22.92 2.53 0.37
N ARG A 415 -22.09 3.29 1.07
CA ARG A 415 -21.49 4.52 0.55
C ARG A 415 -20.01 4.61 0.88
N LEU A 416 -19.18 4.78 -0.15
CA LEU A 416 -17.75 5.02 0.02
C LEU A 416 -17.52 6.42 0.62
N ILE A 417 -16.79 6.49 1.74
CA ILE A 417 -16.46 7.76 2.41
C ILE A 417 -14.97 8.11 2.31
N SER A 418 -14.12 7.12 2.07
CA SER A 418 -12.70 7.30 1.77
C SER A 418 -12.19 6.12 0.94
N GLN A 419 -10.97 6.21 0.43
CA GLN A 419 -10.36 5.18 -0.42
C GLN A 419 -10.48 3.75 0.11
N PHE A 420 -10.48 3.55 1.43
CA PHE A 420 -10.51 2.23 2.06
C PHE A 420 -11.70 2.02 3.00
N TRP A 421 -12.62 2.99 3.10
CA TRP A 421 -13.70 2.94 4.08
C TRP A 421 -15.04 3.36 3.47
N ALA A 422 -16.07 2.62 3.84
CA ALA A 422 -17.45 2.87 3.49
C ALA A 422 -18.34 2.79 4.74
N ILE A 423 -19.41 3.57 4.72
CA ILE A 423 -20.50 3.46 5.68
C ILE A 423 -21.66 2.70 5.03
N LYS A 424 -22.41 1.98 5.84
CA LYS A 424 -23.59 1.26 5.38
C LYS A 424 -24.75 1.37 6.35
N ALA A 425 -25.97 1.38 5.85
CA ALA A 425 -27.17 1.47 6.66
C ALA A 425 -28.37 0.84 5.95
N GLY A 426 -29.25 0.19 6.69
CA GLY A 426 -30.45 -0.42 6.13
C GLY A 426 -31.14 -1.35 7.11
N ALA A 427 -31.60 -2.48 6.60
CA ALA A 427 -32.32 -3.49 7.37
C ALA A 427 -31.60 -4.84 7.30
N ASN A 428 -31.72 -5.60 8.38
CA ASN A 428 -31.21 -6.95 8.48
C ASN A 428 -32.35 -7.91 8.83
N TYR A 429 -32.42 -9.00 8.07
CA TYR A 429 -33.29 -10.13 8.34
C TYR A 429 -32.49 -11.22 9.04
N PHE A 430 -32.97 -11.62 10.21
CA PHE A 430 -32.25 -12.51 11.11
C PHE A 430 -33.13 -13.69 11.52
N ASN A 431 -32.65 -14.91 11.26
CA ASN A 431 -33.37 -16.16 11.52
C ASN A 431 -32.68 -17.08 12.55
N ARG A 432 -31.53 -16.71 13.13
CA ARG A 432 -30.82 -17.52 14.13
C ARG A 432 -30.27 -16.65 15.25
N PRO A 433 -30.51 -16.89 16.55
CA PRO A 433 -31.16 -18.05 17.15
C PRO A 433 -32.55 -17.71 17.69
N ALA A 434 -33.23 -16.72 17.10
CA ALA A 434 -34.56 -16.35 17.57
C ALA A 434 -35.60 -17.45 17.29
N GLN A 435 -36.53 -17.65 18.23
CA GLN A 435 -37.68 -18.55 18.03
C GLN A 435 -38.56 -18.15 16.84
N THR A 436 -38.50 -16.87 16.45
CA THR A 436 -39.18 -16.33 15.28
C THR A 436 -38.24 -15.38 14.53
N PRO A 437 -38.11 -15.51 13.20
CA PRO A 437 -37.31 -14.58 12.40
C PRO A 437 -37.83 -13.15 12.57
N TYR A 438 -36.90 -12.20 12.57
CA TYR A 438 -37.24 -10.79 12.75
C TYR A 438 -36.38 -9.86 11.90
N TRP A 439 -36.90 -8.65 11.72
CA TRP A 439 -36.19 -7.56 11.07
C TRP A 439 -35.65 -6.59 12.11
N GLN A 440 -34.44 -6.09 11.88
CA GLN A 440 -33.82 -5.07 12.71
C GLN A 440 -33.15 -4.00 11.84
N PRO A 441 -33.30 -2.70 12.16
CA PRO A 441 -32.49 -1.66 11.55
C PRO A 441 -31.02 -1.86 11.89
N GLY A 442 -30.15 -1.57 10.92
CA GLY A 442 -28.72 -1.72 11.06
C GLY A 442 -27.95 -0.56 10.45
N ILE A 443 -26.79 -0.27 11.03
CA ILE A 443 -25.75 0.61 10.50
C ILE A 443 -24.42 -0.12 10.56
N GLY A 444 -23.46 0.27 9.74
CA GLY A 444 -22.14 -0.34 9.77
C GLY A 444 -21.07 0.50 9.12
N ILE A 445 -19.84 0.09 9.36
CA ILE A 445 -18.65 0.58 8.70
C ILE A 445 -17.89 -0.63 8.17
N GLU A 446 -17.48 -0.53 6.91
CA GLU A 446 -16.71 -1.57 6.24
C GLU A 446 -15.49 -0.95 5.59
N GLY A 447 -14.37 -1.66 5.63
CA GLY A 447 -13.16 -1.17 5.01
C GLY A 447 -11.96 -2.06 5.24
N LEU A 448 -10.82 -1.57 4.75
CA LEU A 448 -9.53 -2.22 4.89
C LEU A 448 -8.65 -1.39 5.83
N MET A 449 -8.37 -1.93 7.02
CA MET A 449 -7.45 -1.28 7.96
C MET A 449 -5.98 -1.60 7.62
N PRO A 450 -4.99 -0.89 8.21
CA PRO A 450 -3.58 -1.19 7.99
C PRO A 450 -3.27 -2.68 8.18
N TYR A 451 -2.26 -3.16 7.44
CA TYR A 451 -1.89 -4.58 7.36
C TYR A 451 -2.85 -5.48 6.59
N PHE A 452 -3.73 -4.90 5.77
CA PHE A 452 -4.70 -5.62 4.92
C PHE A 452 -5.67 -6.46 5.74
N ILE A 453 -6.21 -5.88 6.80
CA ILE A 453 -7.22 -6.56 7.61
C ILE A 453 -8.58 -6.04 7.18
N ASP A 454 -9.37 -6.91 6.55
CA ASP A 454 -10.75 -6.66 6.18
C ASP A 454 -11.56 -6.49 7.46
N THR A 455 -12.28 -5.38 7.54
CA THR A 455 -13.03 -4.95 8.71
C THR A 455 -14.47 -4.73 8.33
N ASN A 456 -15.38 -5.40 9.01
CA ASN A 456 -16.83 -5.23 8.86
C ASN A 456 -17.45 -5.14 10.24
N ILE A 457 -17.84 -3.93 10.64
CA ILE A 457 -18.45 -3.67 11.95
C ILE A 457 -19.88 -3.21 11.71
N ARG A 458 -20.84 -3.91 12.31
CA ARG A 458 -22.27 -3.71 12.12
C ARG A 458 -22.94 -3.54 13.48
N GLY A 459 -23.74 -2.49 13.62
CA GLY A 459 -24.58 -2.22 14.76
C GLY A 459 -26.04 -2.43 14.39
N TYR A 460 -26.80 -3.13 15.23
CA TYR A 460 -28.22 -3.37 15.05
C TYR A 460 -29.01 -2.94 16.28
N PHE A 461 -30.28 -2.63 16.10
CA PHE A 461 -31.18 -2.30 17.21
C PHE A 461 -32.45 -3.13 17.14
N TYR A 462 -32.76 -3.86 18.21
CA TYR A 462 -33.97 -4.67 18.30
C TYR A 462 -34.54 -4.67 19.70
N ARG A 463 -35.83 -4.32 19.84
CA ARG A 463 -36.60 -4.31 21.11
C ARG A 463 -35.83 -3.68 22.29
N GLY A 464 -35.18 -2.54 22.07
CA GLY A 464 -34.46 -1.82 23.13
C GLY A 464 -33.04 -2.33 23.41
N SER A 465 -32.57 -3.36 22.71
CA SER A 465 -31.19 -3.85 22.76
C SER A 465 -30.41 -3.38 21.53
N ALA A 466 -29.20 -2.87 21.77
CA ALA A 466 -28.24 -2.54 20.73
C ALA A 466 -27.24 -3.68 20.62
N LYS A 467 -27.13 -4.30 19.43
CA LYS A 467 -26.22 -5.39 19.11
C LYS A 467 -25.04 -4.83 18.30
N LEU A 468 -23.82 -5.23 18.63
CA LEU A 468 -22.61 -4.95 17.88
C LEU A 468 -22.04 -6.27 17.37
N ASP A 469 -21.83 -6.35 16.07
CA ASP A 469 -21.21 -7.48 15.37
C ASP A 469 -19.96 -6.97 14.67
N ALA A 470 -18.79 -7.39 15.15
CA ALA A 470 -17.50 -6.95 14.65
C ALA A 470 -16.76 -8.15 14.06
N GLU A 471 -16.46 -8.07 12.76
CA GLU A 471 -15.73 -9.08 12.01
C GLU A 471 -14.43 -8.49 11.47
N PHE A 472 -13.34 -9.21 11.71
CA PHE A 472 -12.01 -8.87 11.22
C PHE A 472 -11.40 -10.11 10.58
N SER A 473 -10.91 -9.98 9.35
CA SER A 473 -10.23 -11.09 8.67
C SER A 473 -9.02 -10.63 7.87
N ARG A 474 -8.07 -11.53 7.66
CA ARG A 474 -6.85 -11.24 6.89
C ARG A 474 -6.44 -12.44 6.07
N ASP A 475 -6.24 -12.19 4.79
CA ASP A 475 -5.67 -13.15 3.86
C ASP A 475 -4.14 -13.04 3.84
N THR A 476 -3.47 -14.12 4.21
CA THR A 476 -2.01 -14.23 4.16
C THR A 476 -1.60 -15.08 2.98
N GLN A 477 -0.89 -14.48 2.04
CA GLN A 477 -0.29 -15.21 0.93
C GLN A 477 0.92 -16.00 1.42
N ILE A 478 0.92 -17.31 1.17
CA ILE A 478 2.02 -18.21 1.52
C ILE A 478 2.83 -18.56 0.26
N THR A 479 2.14 -18.81 -0.86
CA THR A 479 2.74 -19.00 -2.19
C THR A 479 1.93 -18.23 -3.24
N ASN A 480 2.30 -18.33 -4.53
CA ASN A 480 1.56 -17.64 -5.60
C ASN A 480 0.05 -17.97 -5.60
N ASN A 481 -0.33 -19.21 -5.30
CA ASN A 481 -1.71 -19.69 -5.35
C ASN A 481 -2.25 -20.20 -4.00
N PHE A 482 -1.43 -20.27 -2.96
CA PHE A 482 -1.87 -20.75 -1.65
C PHE A 482 -1.93 -19.62 -0.62
N PHE A 483 -3.07 -19.52 0.06
CA PHE A 483 -3.40 -18.46 1.00
C PHE A 483 -3.99 -19.07 2.27
N ILE A 484 -3.85 -18.34 3.38
CA ILE A 484 -4.50 -18.66 4.64
C ILE A 484 -5.26 -17.43 5.11
N ARG A 485 -6.58 -17.54 5.17
CA ARG A 485 -7.46 -16.56 5.82
C ARG A 485 -7.52 -16.86 7.31
N THR A 486 -7.25 -15.85 8.12
CA THR A 486 -7.50 -15.88 9.56
C THR A 486 -8.55 -14.83 9.90
N GLY A 487 -9.60 -15.23 10.61
CA GLY A 487 -10.71 -14.35 10.96
C GLY A 487 -11.09 -14.45 12.43
N ILE A 488 -11.66 -13.36 12.94
CA ILE A 488 -12.30 -13.29 14.25
C ILE A 488 -13.60 -12.49 14.11
N ARG A 489 -14.69 -13.02 14.67
CA ARG A 489 -15.98 -12.34 14.77
C ARG A 489 -16.44 -12.33 16.22
N GLY A 490 -16.97 -11.21 16.67
CA GLY A 490 -17.49 -11.03 18.03
C GLY A 490 -18.85 -10.36 18.02
N ILE A 491 -19.80 -10.93 18.76
CA ILE A 491 -21.16 -10.40 18.91
C ILE A 491 -21.38 -9.97 20.36
N LEU A 492 -21.73 -8.71 20.56
CA LEU A 492 -22.06 -8.13 21.85
C LEU A 492 -23.44 -7.49 21.80
N ALA A 493 -24.17 -7.45 22.92
CA ALA A 493 -25.42 -6.70 22.99
C ALA A 493 -25.62 -6.00 24.34
N SER A 494 -26.36 -4.89 24.33
CA SER A 494 -26.54 -4.05 25.53
C SER A 494 -27.56 -4.63 26.51
N LYS A 495 -28.58 -5.33 26.02
CA LYS A 495 -29.67 -5.89 26.84
C LYS A 495 -30.08 -7.28 26.39
N THR A 496 -30.52 -8.08 27.36
CA THR A 496 -31.09 -9.41 27.10
C THR A 496 -32.48 -9.30 26.48
N VAL A 497 -32.72 -9.99 25.38
CA VAL A 497 -34.02 -10.09 24.71
C VAL A 497 -34.31 -11.57 24.46
N ALA A 498 -35.02 -12.22 25.39
CA ALA A 498 -35.19 -13.68 25.40
C ALA A 498 -35.86 -14.25 24.14
N ILE A 499 -36.88 -13.58 23.59
CA ILE A 499 -37.59 -14.03 22.38
C ILE A 499 -36.70 -14.05 21.12
N ALA A 500 -35.65 -13.23 21.12
CA ALA A 500 -34.67 -13.15 20.04
C ALA A 500 -33.36 -13.86 20.40
N GLU A 501 -33.33 -14.53 21.56
CA GLU A 501 -32.16 -15.17 22.14
C GLU A 501 -30.92 -14.26 22.14
N ILE A 502 -31.11 -12.98 22.46
CA ILE A 502 -30.01 -12.02 22.61
C ILE A 502 -29.63 -12.00 24.09
N GLY A 503 -28.37 -12.31 24.42
CA GLY A 503 -27.82 -12.12 25.76
C GLY A 503 -27.26 -10.71 25.96
N SER A 504 -27.25 -10.20 27.20
CA SER A 504 -26.49 -9.00 27.52
C SER A 504 -24.99 -9.29 27.65
N GLY A 505 -24.16 -8.32 27.23
CA GLY A 505 -22.71 -8.44 27.22
C GLY A 505 -22.19 -9.14 25.97
N LEU A 506 -21.11 -9.90 26.11
CA LEU A 506 -20.55 -10.73 25.04
C LEU A 506 -21.42 -11.98 24.86
N ASN A 507 -21.92 -12.20 23.64
CA ASN A 507 -22.74 -13.34 23.30
C ASN A 507 -21.90 -14.46 22.69
N GLN A 508 -21.07 -14.13 21.69
CA GLN A 508 -20.33 -15.14 20.94
C GLN A 508 -18.98 -14.60 20.46
N MET A 509 -17.97 -15.47 20.46
CA MET A 509 -16.72 -15.29 19.74
C MET A 509 -16.54 -16.45 18.75
N ARG A 510 -16.17 -16.10 17.52
CA ARG A 510 -15.89 -17.05 16.45
C ARG A 510 -14.49 -16.80 15.92
N TYR A 511 -13.74 -17.87 15.73
CA TYR A 511 -12.39 -17.84 15.18
C TYR A 511 -12.35 -18.71 13.93
N ILE A 512 -11.80 -18.16 12.86
CA ILE A 512 -11.77 -18.78 11.53
C ILE A 512 -10.32 -18.98 11.11
N VAL A 513 -10.01 -20.19 10.66
CA VAL A 513 -8.76 -20.49 9.94
C VAL A 513 -9.14 -21.22 8.65
N ARG A 514 -8.93 -20.55 7.52
CA ARG A 514 -9.30 -21.05 6.20
C ARG A 514 -8.09 -21.03 5.26
N PRO A 515 -7.32 -22.13 5.15
CA PRO A 515 -6.47 -22.34 3.99
C PRO A 515 -7.31 -22.44 2.70
N TYR A 516 -6.88 -21.75 1.65
CA TYR A 516 -7.48 -21.86 0.33
C TYR A 516 -6.43 -21.87 -0.78
N TYR A 517 -6.73 -22.62 -1.84
CA TYR A 517 -5.92 -22.73 -3.04
C TYR A 517 -6.65 -22.11 -4.23
N ARG A 518 -6.01 -21.14 -4.88
CA ARG A 518 -6.52 -20.43 -6.04
C ARG A 518 -6.24 -21.24 -7.30
N LEU A 519 -7.29 -21.78 -7.92
CA LEU A 519 -7.20 -22.53 -9.17
C LEU A 519 -6.97 -21.58 -10.35
N MET A 520 -7.68 -20.47 -10.36
CA MET A 520 -7.55 -19.39 -11.33
C MET A 520 -8.02 -18.08 -10.68
N PRO A 521 -7.74 -16.90 -11.27
CA PRO A 521 -8.35 -15.66 -10.80
C PRO A 521 -9.88 -15.82 -10.72
N GLY A 522 -10.46 -15.49 -9.57
CA GLY A 522 -11.90 -15.62 -9.36
C GLY A 522 -12.38 -16.98 -8.82
N LEU A 523 -11.56 -18.03 -8.78
CA LEU A 523 -11.99 -19.36 -8.32
C LEU A 523 -10.99 -20.00 -7.37
N ASN A 524 -11.45 -20.38 -6.18
CA ASN A 524 -10.65 -21.05 -5.16
C ASN A 524 -11.37 -22.23 -4.51
N LEU A 525 -10.58 -23.20 -4.04
CA LEU A 525 -11.03 -24.28 -3.17
C LEU A 525 -10.54 -23.99 -1.76
N TYR A 526 -11.37 -24.22 -0.75
CA TYR A 526 -11.00 -23.97 0.64
C TYR A 526 -11.39 -25.11 1.57
N ALA A 527 -10.63 -25.21 2.66
CA ALA A 527 -11.02 -25.93 3.86
C ALA A 527 -11.03 -24.90 4.99
N GLU A 528 -12.14 -24.78 5.69
CA GLU A 528 -12.32 -23.82 6.76
C GLU A 528 -12.56 -24.53 8.08
N TYR A 529 -11.74 -24.22 9.07
CA TYR A 529 -11.97 -24.57 10.45
C TYR A 529 -12.51 -23.36 11.20
N GLU A 530 -13.65 -23.53 11.84
CA GLU A 530 -14.32 -22.52 12.66
C GLU A 530 -14.48 -23.03 14.09
N TYR A 531 -14.03 -22.23 15.05
CA TYR A 531 -14.27 -22.47 16.48
C TYR A 531 -15.18 -21.38 17.02
N GLU A 532 -16.38 -21.77 17.47
CA GLU A 532 -17.36 -20.90 18.11
C GLU A 532 -17.43 -21.17 19.60
N GLN A 533 -17.53 -20.08 20.37
CA GLN A 533 -17.75 -20.14 21.80
C GLN A 533 -18.79 -19.11 22.23
N ASP A 534 -19.79 -19.59 22.96
CA ASP A 534 -20.88 -18.79 23.51
C ASP A 534 -20.58 -18.33 24.94
N TYR A 535 -21.07 -17.15 25.31
CA TYR A 535 -20.81 -16.48 26.57
C TYR A 535 -22.08 -15.90 27.21
N GLY A 536 -21.98 -15.55 28.50
CA GLY A 536 -23.00 -14.78 29.21
C GLY A 536 -24.39 -15.41 29.21
N ALA A 537 -25.41 -14.56 29.15
CA ALA A 537 -26.81 -15.00 29.10
C ALA A 537 -27.14 -15.78 27.82
N PHE A 538 -26.44 -15.48 26.72
CA PHE A 538 -26.59 -16.19 25.44
C PHE A 538 -26.25 -17.68 25.58
N LYS A 539 -25.12 -17.99 26.23
CA LYS A 539 -24.74 -19.37 26.56
C LYS A 539 -25.83 -20.11 27.35
N THR A 540 -26.47 -19.43 28.31
CA THR A 540 -27.55 -20.05 29.10
C THR A 540 -28.76 -20.39 28.25
N PHE A 541 -29.15 -19.52 27.31
CA PHE A 541 -30.23 -19.81 26.36
C PHE A 541 -29.91 -21.04 25.51
N GLN A 542 -28.70 -21.08 24.94
CA GLN A 542 -28.24 -22.20 24.12
C GLN A 542 -28.25 -23.53 24.88
N LEU A 543 -27.75 -23.54 26.12
CA LEU A 543 -27.79 -24.75 26.95
C LEU A 543 -29.23 -25.16 27.32
N SER A 544 -30.14 -24.20 27.51
CA SER A 544 -31.55 -24.47 27.84
C SER A 544 -32.35 -25.06 26.68
N THR A 545 -31.95 -24.76 25.44
CA THR A 545 -32.53 -25.33 24.22
C THR A 545 -31.86 -26.64 23.78
N GLY A 546 -30.86 -27.12 24.54
CA GLY A 546 -30.13 -28.35 24.26
C GLY A 546 -28.95 -28.18 23.30
N ASN A 547 -28.63 -26.94 22.90
CA ASN A 547 -27.49 -26.62 22.05
C ASN A 547 -26.18 -26.60 22.83
N SER A 548 -25.08 -26.93 22.14
CA SER A 548 -23.74 -26.82 22.72
C SER A 548 -23.28 -25.38 22.78
N SER A 549 -22.69 -24.96 23.90
CA SER A 549 -22.05 -23.63 24.05
C SER A 549 -20.71 -23.48 23.31
N LYS A 550 -20.21 -24.57 22.72
CA LYS A 550 -18.98 -24.61 21.94
C LYS A 550 -19.20 -25.47 20.71
N GLN A 551 -18.76 -24.98 19.56
CA GLN A 551 -18.90 -25.69 18.29
C GLN A 551 -17.58 -25.64 17.52
N ASN A 552 -17.18 -26.78 16.97
CA ASN A 552 -16.08 -26.87 16.01
C ASN A 552 -16.71 -27.28 14.68
N THR A 553 -16.51 -26.48 13.65
CA THR A 553 -17.08 -26.70 12.32
C THR A 553 -15.92 -26.84 11.33
N LEU A 554 -15.97 -27.87 10.48
CA LEU A 554 -15.01 -28.05 9.40
C LEU A 554 -15.78 -28.05 8.07
N THR A 555 -15.58 -27.00 7.29
CA THR A 555 -16.28 -26.78 6.03
C THR A 555 -15.33 -26.96 4.86
N PHE A 556 -15.74 -27.73 3.85
CA PHE A 556 -15.03 -27.80 2.58
C PHE A 556 -15.88 -27.14 1.51
N GLY A 557 -15.29 -26.28 0.70
CA GLY A 557 -16.07 -25.49 -0.24
C GLY A 557 -15.28 -24.88 -1.39
N ILE A 558 -16.03 -24.16 -2.21
CA ILE A 558 -15.57 -23.43 -3.39
C ILE A 558 -15.95 -21.97 -3.21
N GLY A 559 -14.99 -21.09 -3.40
CA GLY A 559 -15.18 -19.65 -3.43
C GLY A 559 -15.08 -19.10 -4.84
N ILE A 560 -16.06 -18.30 -5.25
CA ILE A 560 -16.16 -17.64 -6.55
C ILE A 560 -16.20 -16.13 -6.32
N LEU A 561 -15.30 -15.41 -7.00
CA LEU A 561 -15.21 -13.95 -7.05
C LEU A 561 -15.42 -13.54 -8.52
N PHE A 562 -16.42 -12.71 -8.80
CA PHE A 562 -16.90 -12.42 -10.18
C PHE A 562 -16.41 -11.10 -10.77
#